data_AF-A0A227J1L3-F1
#
_entry.id   AF-A0A227J1L3-F1
#
_cell.length_a   1.000
_cell.length_b   1.000
_cell.length_c   1.000
_cell.angle_alpha   90.00
_cell.angle_beta   90.00
_cell.angle_gamma   90.00
#
_symmetry.space_group_name_H-M   'P 1'
#
loop_
_entity.id
_entity.type
_entity.pdbx_description
1 polymer ?
#
loop_
_entity_poly.entity_id
_entity_poly.type
_entity_poly.pdbx_seq_one_letter_code
_entity_poly.pdbx_strand_id
1 'polypeptide(L)'
;EHHVQSPELFKTAEEIEQEKSIARYIDNPECLVYVAKVGDEVIGFVSGHFCELTSVVSQPVMMGSVDELYVMPEYRKQGTAQALLDKIEA
;
A
#
# COMPACT_ATOMS: atom_id res chain seq x y z
N GLU A 1 -4.62 -2.41 -30.06
CA GLU A 1 -4.88 -2.35 -28.61
C GLU A 1 -4.50 -3.69 -27.97
N HIS A 2 -3.57 -3.68 -27.01
CA HIS A 2 -2.86 -4.87 -26.50
C HIS A 2 -3.71 -5.84 -25.66
N HIS A 3 -4.93 -5.44 -25.29
CA HIS A 3 -5.83 -6.15 -24.37
C HIS A 3 -6.73 -7.18 -25.07
N VAL A 4 -6.63 -7.31 -26.40
CA VAL A 4 -7.45 -8.23 -27.20
C VAL A 4 -6.67 -9.50 -27.61
N GLN A 5 -5.34 -9.52 -27.49
CA GLN A 5 -4.50 -10.56 -28.11
C GLN A 5 -4.17 -11.78 -27.24
N SER A 6 -4.46 -11.81 -25.94
CA SER A 6 -4.15 -12.98 -25.08
C SER A 6 -4.96 -13.01 -23.77
N PRO A 7 -6.24 -13.40 -23.79
CA PRO A 7 -7.07 -13.52 -22.59
C PRO A 7 -6.55 -14.55 -21.55
N GLU A 8 -5.57 -15.37 -21.92
CA GLU A 8 -4.94 -16.38 -21.03
C GLU A 8 -3.83 -15.81 -20.14
N LEU A 9 -3.38 -14.57 -20.42
CA LEU A 9 -2.28 -13.90 -19.70
C LEU A 9 -2.72 -12.72 -18.83
N PHE A 10 -3.99 -12.29 -18.94
CA PHE A 10 -4.52 -11.14 -18.22
C PHE A 10 -5.66 -11.58 -17.30
N LYS A 11 -5.55 -11.23 -16.01
CA LYS A 11 -6.60 -11.45 -15.01
C LYS A 11 -7.87 -10.70 -15.41
N THR A 12 -9.02 -11.30 -15.12
CA THR A 12 -10.31 -10.65 -15.35
C THR A 12 -10.46 -9.41 -14.48
N ALA A 13 -11.34 -8.48 -14.87
CA ALA A 13 -11.60 -7.27 -14.10
C ALA A 13 -12.04 -7.58 -12.66
N GLU A 14 -12.80 -8.66 -12.47
CA GLU A 14 -13.29 -9.13 -11.18
C GLU A 14 -12.15 -9.68 -10.30
N GLU A 15 -11.20 -10.42 -10.88
CA GLU A 15 -9.99 -10.87 -10.18
C GLU A 15 -9.07 -9.71 -9.80
N ILE A 16 -8.96 -8.69 -10.65
CA ILE A 16 -8.18 -7.48 -10.37
C ILE A 16 -8.81 -6.67 -9.22
N GLU A 17 -10.13 -6.60 -9.17
CA GLU A 17 -10.87 -5.90 -8.11
C GLU A 17 -10.76 -6.63 -6.76
N GLN A 18 -10.80 -7.96 -6.77
CA GLN A 18 -10.58 -8.77 -5.56
C GLN A 18 -9.13 -8.71 -5.03
N GLU A 19 -8.14 -8.57 -5.92
CA GLU A 19 -6.73 -8.40 -5.52
C GLU A 19 -6.41 -6.98 -5.02
N LYS A 20 -7.14 -5.96 -5.49
CA LYS A 20 -6.96 -4.55 -5.09
C LYS A 20 -7.79 -4.12 -3.89
N SER A 21 -8.47 -5.05 -3.22
CA SER A 21 -9.31 -4.71 -2.06
C SER A 21 -8.45 -4.27 -0.88
N ILE A 22 -8.53 -2.98 -0.52
CA ILE A 22 -7.88 -2.41 0.67
C ILE A 22 -8.26 -3.16 1.97
N ALA A 23 -9.43 -3.81 2.00
CA ALA A 23 -9.87 -4.60 3.15
C ALA A 23 -8.92 -5.77 3.45
N ARG A 24 -8.40 -6.46 2.43
CA ARG A 24 -7.42 -7.55 2.64
C ARG A 24 -6.05 -7.02 3.08
N TYR A 25 -5.70 -5.81 2.67
CA TYR A 25 -4.49 -5.13 3.13
C TYR A 25 -4.62 -4.76 4.62
N ILE A 26 -5.80 -4.36 5.08
CA ILE A 26 -6.07 -4.08 6.50
C ILE A 26 -6.08 -5.36 7.33
N ASP A 27 -6.57 -6.48 6.79
CA ASP A 27 -6.68 -7.76 7.49
C ASP A 27 -5.38 -8.58 7.51
N ASN A 28 -4.36 -8.19 6.74
CA ASN A 28 -3.08 -8.89 6.73
C ASN A 28 -2.19 -8.38 7.88
N PRO A 29 -1.75 -9.24 8.81
CA PRO A 29 -0.89 -8.82 9.93
C PRO A 29 0.47 -8.27 9.49
N GLU A 30 0.92 -8.56 8.27
CA GLU A 30 2.16 -8.02 7.71
C GLU A 30 1.96 -6.72 6.93
N CYS A 31 0.73 -6.23 6.85
CA CYS A 31 0.38 -4.98 6.19
C CYS A 31 0.02 -3.91 7.22
N LEU A 32 0.49 -2.69 6.98
CA LEU A 32 0.25 -1.51 7.80
C LEU A 32 -0.48 -0.47 6.99
N VAL A 33 -1.55 0.08 7.56
CA VAL A 33 -2.25 1.25 6.99
C VAL A 33 -2.41 2.30 8.07
N TYR A 34 -1.85 3.48 7.82
CA TYR A 34 -2.05 4.66 8.67
C TYR A 34 -2.86 5.71 7.94
N VAL A 35 -3.71 6.41 8.67
CA VAL A 35 -4.57 7.48 8.14
C VAL A 35 -4.31 8.79 8.87
N ALA A 36 -4.22 9.88 8.11
CA ALA A 36 -4.18 11.23 8.63
C ALA A 36 -5.61 11.75 8.74
N LYS A 37 -5.96 12.32 9.90
CA LYS A 37 -7.31 12.82 10.17
C LYS A 37 -7.29 14.27 10.65
N VAL A 38 -8.31 15.02 10.25
CA VAL A 38 -8.66 16.33 10.81
C VAL A 38 -10.08 16.22 11.36
N GLY A 39 -10.21 16.14 12.69
CA GLY A 39 -11.46 15.72 13.31
C GLY A 39 -11.81 14.28 12.92
N ASP A 40 -13.02 14.08 12.39
CA ASP A 40 -13.49 12.78 11.90
C ASP A 40 -13.20 12.54 10.40
N GLU A 41 -12.66 13.53 9.69
CA GLU A 41 -12.39 13.42 8.26
C GLU A 41 -10.99 12.86 7.99
N VAL A 42 -10.91 11.83 7.12
CA VAL A 42 -9.63 11.27 6.66
C VAL A 42 -9.13 12.10 5.48
N ILE A 43 -7.98 12.75 5.66
CA ILE A 43 -7.38 13.66 4.68
C ILE A 43 -6.20 13.04 3.91
N GLY A 44 -5.81 11.82 4.27
CA GLY A 44 -4.73 11.08 3.62
C GLY A 44 -4.46 9.74 4.28
N PHE A 45 -3.67 8.91 3.62
CA PHE A 45 -3.25 7.61 4.13
C PHE A 45 -1.88 7.21 3.59
N VAL A 46 -1.24 6.28 4.29
CA VAL A 46 -0.06 5.53 3.82
C VAL A 46 -0.30 4.04 4.05
N SER A 47 0.10 3.22 3.09
CA SER A 47 0.10 1.76 3.18
C SER A 47 1.52 1.23 2.97
N GLY A 48 1.88 0.20 3.72
CA GLY A 48 3.14 -0.51 3.55
C GLY A 48 3.05 -1.93 4.07
N HIS A 49 3.91 -2.82 3.58
CA HIS A 49 3.92 -4.21 3.98
C HIS A 49 5.33 -4.64 4.38
N PHE A 50 5.40 -5.60 5.29
CA PHE A 50 6.62 -6.32 5.61
C PHE A 50 6.78 -7.50 4.64
N CYS A 51 8.01 -7.73 4.21
CA CYS A 51 8.37 -8.92 3.47
C CYS A 51 9.75 -9.42 3.91
N GLU A 52 9.91 -10.73 3.93
CA GLU A 52 11.21 -11.34 4.15
C GLU A 52 11.95 -11.47 2.81
N LEU A 53 13.12 -10.85 2.71
CA LEU A 53 14.03 -11.12 1.62
C LEU A 53 14.72 -12.47 1.89
N THR A 54 14.18 -13.54 1.31
CA THR A 54 14.76 -14.88 1.42
C THR A 54 15.77 -15.13 0.30
N SER A 55 16.98 -15.54 0.66
CA SER A 55 18.02 -15.99 -0.28
C SER A 55 18.37 -17.45 0.00
N VAL A 56 18.72 -18.19 -1.05
CA VAL A 56 19.14 -19.60 -0.93
C VAL A 56 20.46 -19.79 -0.16
N VAL A 57 21.23 -18.72 0.03
CA VAL A 57 22.55 -18.75 0.68
C VAL A 57 22.66 -17.82 1.89
N SER A 58 21.64 -17.02 2.18
CA SER A 58 21.69 -16.00 3.25
C SER A 58 20.50 -16.13 4.19
N GLN A 59 20.66 -15.65 5.42
CA GLN A 59 19.56 -15.56 6.38
C GLN A 59 18.45 -14.62 5.86
N PRO A 60 17.17 -14.93 6.11
CA PRO A 60 16.07 -14.02 5.81
C PRO A 60 16.28 -12.66 6.49
N VAL A 61 16.09 -11.59 5.73
CA VAL A 61 16.13 -10.22 6.27
C VAL A 61 14.72 -9.66 6.18
N MET A 62 14.15 -9.29 7.32
CA MET A 62 12.87 -8.60 7.39
C MET A 62 13.03 -7.19 6.81
N MET A 63 12.22 -6.84 5.81
CA MET A 63 12.20 -5.53 5.16
C MET A 63 10.77 -4.98 5.13
N GLY A 64 10.64 -3.67 5.15
CA GLY A 64 9.36 -2.98 4.94
C GLY A 64 9.36 -2.23 3.60
N SER A 65 8.22 -2.24 2.91
CA SER A 65 7.99 -1.46 1.68
C SER A 65 6.82 -0.51 1.91
N VAL A 66 6.94 0.73 1.45
CA VAL A 66 5.81 1.67 1.35
C VAL A 66 5.21 1.52 -0.05
N ASP A 67 3.93 1.13 -0.11
CA ASP A 67 3.25 0.85 -1.38
C ASP A 67 2.54 2.08 -1.91
N GLU A 68 1.69 2.70 -1.07
CA GLU A 68 0.87 3.84 -1.47
C GLU A 68 0.93 4.95 -0.42
N LEU A 69 0.96 6.19 -0.91
CA LEU A 69 0.88 7.39 -0.08
C LEU A 69 0.00 8.40 -0.80
N TYR A 70 -1.08 8.83 -0.15
CA TYR A 70 -1.99 9.82 -0.69
C TYR A 70 -2.36 10.87 0.35
N VAL A 71 -2.40 12.13 -0.10
CA VAL A 71 -2.90 13.26 0.67
C VAL A 71 -3.80 14.10 -0.23
N MET A 72 -4.96 14.50 0.29
CA MET A 72 -5.89 15.39 -0.37
C MET A 72 -5.18 16.69 -0.79
N PRO A 73 -5.40 17.21 -2.02
CA PRO A 73 -4.67 18.36 -2.55
C PRO A 73 -4.61 19.58 -1.62
N GLU A 74 -5.71 19.87 -0.93
CA GLU A 74 -5.87 21.00 -0.01
C GLU A 74 -4.94 20.90 1.21
N TYR A 75 -4.56 19.68 1.59
CA TYR A 75 -3.69 19.38 2.73
C TYR A 75 -2.25 19.05 2.33
N ARG A 76 -1.90 19.22 1.05
CA ARG A 76 -0.51 19.04 0.57
C ARG A 76 0.37 20.23 0.95
N LYS A 77 1.68 19.99 1.03
CA LYS A 77 2.70 20.97 1.45
C LYS A 77 2.53 21.51 2.89
N GLN A 78 1.72 20.85 3.70
CA GLN A 78 1.52 21.16 5.11
C GLN A 78 2.21 20.16 6.06
N GLY A 79 3.01 19.23 5.49
CA GLY A 79 3.72 18.20 6.27
C GLY A 79 2.95 16.89 6.49
N THR A 80 1.68 16.79 6.05
CA THR A 80 0.85 15.57 6.24
C THR A 80 1.51 14.30 5.68
N ALA A 81 2.10 14.38 4.49
CA ALA A 81 2.80 13.24 3.88
C ALA A 81 4.03 12.82 4.68
N GLN A 82 4.78 13.79 5.22
CA GLN A 82 5.93 13.52 6.07
C GLN A 82 5.50 12.85 7.37
N ALA A 83 4.47 13.36 8.03
CA ALA A 83 3.96 12.78 9.27
C ALA A 83 3.45 11.34 9.08
N LEU A 84 2.87 11.02 7.91
CA LEU A 84 2.48 9.65 7.55
C LEU A 84 3.71 8.74 7.36
N LEU A 85 4.75 9.23 6.68
CA LEU A 85 6.00 8.48 6.50
C LEU A 85 6.73 8.26 7.82
N ASP A 86 6.88 9.31 8.63
CA ASP A 86 7.48 9.20 9.97
C ASP A 86 6.72 8.18 10.84
N LYS A 87 5.41 8.03 10.61
CA LYS A 87 4.58 7.09 11.37
C LYS A 87 4.75 5.63 10.92
N ILE A 88 4.99 5.39 9.63
CA ILE A 88 5.19 4.03 9.13
C ILE A 88 6.63 3.53 9.32
N GLU A 89 7.59 4.45 9.45
CA GLU A 89 9.00 4.14 9.71
C GLU A 89 9.33 3.93 11.21
N ALA A 90 8.48 4.42 12.12
CA ALA A 90 8.69 4.39 13.58
C ALA A 90 8.23 3.09 14.26
#